data_AF-A0A2A4VUY7-F1
#
_entry.id   AF-A0A2A4VUY7-F1
#
_cell.length_a   1.000
_cell.length_b   1.000
_cell.length_c   1.000
_cell.angle_alpha   90.00
_cell.angle_beta   90.00
_cell.angle_gamma   90.00
#
_symmetry.space_group_name_H-M   'P 1'
#
loop_
_entity.id
_entity.type
_entity.pdbx_description
1 polymer ?
#
loop_
_entity_poly.entity_id
_entity_poly.type
_entity_poly.pdbx_seq_one_letter_code
_entity_poly.pdbx_strand_id
1 'polypeptide(L)'
;MSVLAVYSIAKTLGLTDWLADKLAGSDSTAAKLASKVMHFAASKTGETDPEKIQAKLAADPALAAALKQTLIDNAHQLDLAPYKDRASARTMYSVHNDQADKIAERIIKYNLFYVLFLVLVQCLLIHFLKDEAAVLAAASATIGAVIKGLLDERKDVTGFYFGSSMGSKQKDANTKQGAN
;
A
#
# COMPACT_ATOMS: atom_id res chain seq x y z
N MET A 1 -6.77 -4.39 -10.87
CA MET A 1 -5.81 -3.80 -11.84
C MET A 1 -4.41 -4.23 -11.43
N SER A 2 -3.56 -4.63 -12.39
CA SER A 2 -2.27 -5.27 -12.11
C SER A 2 -1.15 -4.24 -11.95
N VAL A 3 -0.53 -4.21 -10.76
CA VAL A 3 0.68 -3.41 -10.45
C VAL A 3 1.84 -3.76 -11.42
N LEU A 4 1.86 -5.00 -11.93
CA LEU A 4 2.87 -5.47 -12.89
C LEU A 4 2.80 -4.73 -14.23
N ALA A 5 1.61 -4.36 -14.68
CA ALA A 5 1.43 -3.62 -15.93
C ALA A 5 1.96 -2.17 -15.83
N VAL A 6 1.91 -1.59 -14.63
CA VAL A 6 2.48 -0.27 -14.38
C VAL A 6 4.01 -0.34 -14.27
N TYR A 7 4.55 -1.46 -13.79
CA TYR A 7 5.99 -1.71 -13.78
C TYR A 7 6.58 -1.82 -15.20
N SER A 8 5.87 -2.46 -16.13
CA SER A 8 6.31 -2.55 -17.52
C SER A 8 6.34 -1.18 -18.22
N ILE A 9 5.34 -0.33 -17.94
CA ILE A 9 5.31 1.07 -18.40
C ILE A 9 6.47 1.86 -17.77
N ALA A 10 6.74 1.70 -16.47
CA ALA A 10 7.84 2.36 -15.79
C ALA A 10 9.21 2.03 -16.41
N LYS A 11 9.40 0.77 -16.82
CA LYS A 11 10.60 0.31 -17.52
C LYS A 11 10.77 1.03 -18.85
N THR A 12 9.71 1.17 -19.65
CA THR A 12 9.74 1.92 -20.92
C THR A 12 10.08 3.41 -20.71
N LEU A 13 9.67 3.99 -19.58
CA LEU A 13 9.94 5.41 -19.25
C LEU A 13 11.30 5.65 -18.56
N GLY A 14 12.02 4.58 -18.19
CA GLY A 14 13.24 4.68 -17.38
C GLY A 14 12.99 5.24 -15.97
N LEU A 15 11.81 4.98 -15.40
CA LEU A 15 11.38 5.44 -14.07
C LEU A 15 11.19 4.29 -13.08
N THR A 16 11.77 3.12 -13.36
CA THR A 16 11.53 1.89 -12.60
C THR A 16 11.76 2.08 -11.10
N ASP A 17 12.89 2.65 -10.69
CA ASP A 17 13.24 2.81 -9.27
C ASP A 17 12.33 3.82 -8.57
N TRP A 18 12.05 4.95 -9.23
CA TRP A 18 11.17 5.99 -8.71
C TRP A 18 9.74 5.46 -8.53
N LEU A 19 9.22 4.71 -9.50
CA LEU A 19 7.86 4.20 -9.44
C LEU A 19 7.75 2.99 -8.50
N ALA A 20 8.80 2.16 -8.42
CA ALA A 20 8.88 1.05 -7.48
C ALA A 20 8.82 1.54 -6.02
N ASP A 21 9.58 2.58 -5.67
CA ASP A 21 9.53 3.20 -4.34
C ASP A 21 8.11 3.73 -4.02
N LYS A 22 7.46 4.38 -4.99
CA LYS A 22 6.08 4.88 -4.83
C LYS A 22 5.05 3.75 -4.72
N LEU A 23 5.27 2.62 -5.38
CA LEU A 23 4.40 1.45 -5.37
C LEU A 23 4.66 0.50 -4.19
N ALA A 24 5.72 0.69 -3.41
CA ALA A 24 6.08 -0.14 -2.25
C ALA A 24 5.14 0.01 -1.02
N GLY A 25 4.02 0.74 -1.16
CA GLY A 25 2.98 0.85 -0.13
C GLY A 25 2.16 -0.44 0.06
N SER A 26 1.09 -0.36 0.86
CA SER A 26 0.13 -1.49 0.97
C SER A 26 -0.48 -1.84 -0.40
N ASP A 27 -0.93 -3.07 -0.60
CA ASP A 27 -1.52 -3.51 -1.87
C ASP A 27 -2.66 -2.60 -2.35
N SER A 28 -3.47 -2.07 -1.42
CA SER A 28 -4.53 -1.10 -1.70
C SER A 28 -4.00 0.27 -2.15
N THR A 29 -2.85 0.71 -1.61
CA THR A 29 -2.18 1.96 -1.97
C THR A 29 -1.51 1.82 -3.34
N ALA A 30 -0.80 0.72 -3.55
CA ALA A 30 -0.13 0.39 -4.81
C ALA A 30 -1.14 0.30 -5.96
N ALA A 31 -2.28 -0.37 -5.75
CA ALA A 31 -3.32 -0.47 -6.76
C ALA A 31 -3.93 0.89 -7.14
N LYS A 32 -4.14 1.80 -6.17
CA LYS A 32 -4.67 3.15 -6.43
C LYS A 32 -3.68 4.01 -7.20
N LEU A 33 -2.41 3.97 -6.80
CA LEU A 33 -1.34 4.67 -7.51
C LEU A 33 -1.21 4.14 -8.94
N ALA A 34 -1.19 2.82 -9.11
CA ALA A 34 -1.16 2.15 -10.40
C ALA A 34 -2.34 2.57 -11.29
N SER A 35 -3.54 2.65 -10.74
CA SER A 35 -4.73 3.11 -11.46
C SER A 35 -4.59 4.54 -11.98
N LYS A 36 -3.98 5.44 -11.19
CA LYS A 36 -3.78 6.84 -11.56
C LYS A 36 -2.69 7.00 -12.63
N VAL A 37 -1.61 6.22 -12.55
CA VAL A 37 -0.57 6.16 -13.59
C VAL A 37 -1.16 5.65 -14.91
N MET A 38 -1.98 4.60 -14.85
CA MET A 38 -2.70 4.08 -16.03
C MET A 38 -3.65 5.12 -16.63
N HIS A 39 -4.36 5.88 -15.81
CA HIS A 39 -5.24 6.95 -16.29
C HIS A 39 -4.44 8.04 -17.03
N PHE A 40 -3.27 8.43 -16.52
CA PHE A 40 -2.40 9.37 -17.23
C PHE A 40 -1.86 8.78 -18.54
N ALA A 41 -1.48 7.50 -18.53
CA ALA A 41 -1.02 6.82 -19.72
C ALA A 41 -2.13 6.74 -20.78
N ALA A 42 -3.33 6.32 -20.40
CA ALA A 42 -4.50 6.26 -21.28
C ALA A 42 -4.91 7.63 -21.83
N SER A 43 -4.83 8.68 -21.00
CA SER A 43 -5.11 10.05 -21.43
C SER A 43 -4.12 10.55 -22.49
N LYS A 44 -2.88 10.04 -22.52
CA LYS A 44 -1.85 10.45 -23.49
C LYS A 44 -1.83 9.58 -24.74
N THR A 45 -2.12 8.29 -24.62
CA THR A 45 -2.06 7.33 -25.74
C THR A 45 -3.40 7.08 -26.42
N GLY A 46 -4.51 7.47 -25.77
CA GLY A 46 -5.88 7.17 -26.19
C GLY A 46 -6.28 5.70 -26.00
N GLU A 47 -5.43 4.87 -25.40
CA GLU A 47 -5.65 3.44 -25.21
C GLU A 47 -5.90 3.12 -23.74
N THR A 48 -6.80 2.18 -23.46
CA THR A 48 -7.08 1.71 -22.11
C THR A 48 -6.39 0.38 -21.78
N ASP A 49 -5.90 -0.31 -22.81
CA ASP A 49 -5.26 -1.61 -22.70
C ASP A 49 -3.75 -1.44 -22.38
N PRO A 50 -3.25 -1.98 -21.25
CA PRO A 50 -1.87 -1.80 -20.84
C PRO A 50 -0.84 -2.25 -21.88
N GLU A 51 -1.11 -3.31 -22.62
CA GLU A 51 -0.19 -3.81 -23.65
C GLU A 51 -0.13 -2.85 -24.86
N LYS A 52 -1.28 -2.29 -25.26
CA LYS A 52 -1.36 -1.29 -26.35
C LYS A 52 -0.75 0.04 -25.94
N ILE A 53 -0.93 0.45 -24.68
CA ILE A 53 -0.26 1.62 -24.10
C ILE A 53 1.25 1.44 -24.18
N GLN A 54 1.77 0.29 -23.75
CA GLN A 54 3.20 0.02 -23.81
C GLN A 54 3.74 0.03 -25.25
N ALA A 55 3.03 -0.60 -26.18
CA ALA A 55 3.40 -0.62 -27.59
C ALA A 55 3.45 0.79 -28.19
N LYS A 56 2.46 1.64 -27.90
CA LYS A 56 2.46 3.05 -28.35
C LYS A 56 3.57 3.87 -27.72
N LEU A 57 3.85 3.69 -26.42
CA LEU A 57 4.95 4.39 -25.73
C LEU A 57 6.33 3.93 -26.21
N ALA A 58 6.47 2.67 -26.65
CA ALA A 58 7.70 2.17 -27.24
C ALA A 58 7.89 2.64 -28.70
N ALA A 59 6.79 2.79 -29.44
CA ALA A 59 6.80 3.25 -30.83
C ALA A 59 6.97 4.77 -30.96
N ASP A 60 6.52 5.56 -29.97
CA ASP A 60 6.59 7.01 -29.97
C ASP A 60 7.34 7.55 -28.73
N PRO A 61 8.63 7.88 -28.88
CA PRO A 61 9.45 8.44 -27.81
C PRO A 61 8.94 9.81 -27.29
N ALA A 62 8.24 10.58 -28.13
CA ALA A 62 7.70 11.88 -27.72
C ALA A 62 6.52 11.70 -26.76
N LEU A 63 5.66 10.70 -27.01
CA LEU A 63 4.59 10.33 -26.06
C LEU A 63 5.15 9.79 -24.75
N ALA A 64 6.23 9.00 -24.80
CA ALA A 64 6.93 8.54 -23.61
C ALA A 64 7.50 9.70 -22.78
N ALA A 65 8.16 10.67 -23.42
CA ALA A 65 8.66 11.87 -22.74
C ALA A 65 7.53 12.70 -22.15
N ALA A 66 6.41 12.87 -22.87
CA ALA A 66 5.24 13.62 -22.39
C ALA A 66 4.57 12.94 -21.18
N LEU A 67 4.45 11.61 -21.19
CA LEU A 67 3.94 10.85 -20.06
C LEU A 67 4.90 10.94 -18.86
N LYS A 68 6.21 10.78 -19.09
CA LYS A 68 7.24 10.94 -18.05
C LYS A 68 7.14 12.32 -17.39
N GLN A 69 7.05 13.39 -18.18
CA GLN A 69 6.88 14.74 -17.65
C GLN A 69 5.58 14.86 -16.86
N THR A 70 4.47 14.32 -17.38
CA THR A 70 3.18 14.31 -16.66
C THR A 70 3.28 13.62 -15.30
N LEU A 71 4.00 12.50 -15.20
CA LEU A 71 4.19 11.78 -13.94
C LEU A 71 5.04 12.57 -12.95
N ILE A 72 6.09 13.26 -13.42
CA ILE A 72 6.94 14.12 -12.59
C ILE A 72 6.16 15.34 -12.11
N ASP A 73 5.45 16.04 -13.01
CA ASP A 73 4.65 17.22 -12.68
C ASP A 73 3.51 16.89 -11.71
N ASN A 74 2.99 15.67 -11.77
CA ASN A 74 1.94 15.17 -10.89
C ASN A 74 2.47 14.28 -9.76
N ALA A 75 3.79 14.24 -9.52
CA ALA A 75 4.40 13.43 -8.47
C ALA A 75 3.75 13.71 -7.11
N HIS A 76 3.54 14.99 -6.79
CA HIS A 76 2.87 15.38 -5.55
C HIS A 76 1.41 14.88 -5.50
N GLN A 77 0.68 14.91 -6.62
CA GLN A 77 -0.70 14.41 -6.66
C GLN A 77 -0.80 12.89 -6.59
N LEU A 78 0.24 12.20 -7.05
CA LEU A 78 0.39 10.74 -6.95
C LEU A 78 0.67 10.37 -5.49
N ASP A 79 1.52 11.13 -4.80
CA ASP A 79 1.75 11.00 -3.35
C ASP A 79 0.49 11.32 -2.53
N LEU A 80 -0.35 12.24 -3.00
CA LEU A 80 -1.58 12.63 -2.33
C LEU A 80 -2.77 11.68 -2.55
N ALA A 81 -2.73 10.84 -3.59
CA ALA A 81 -3.83 9.95 -3.95
C ALA A 81 -4.29 9.03 -2.81
N PRO A 82 -3.40 8.43 -1.99
CA PRO A 82 -3.80 7.60 -0.86
C PRO A 82 -4.39 8.40 0.31
N TYR A 83 -4.04 9.69 0.44
CA TYR A 83 -4.48 10.54 1.56
C TYR A 83 -5.86 11.18 1.34
N LYS A 84 -6.25 11.47 0.09
CA LYS A 84 -7.56 12.06 -0.23
C LYS A 84 -8.74 11.20 0.21
N ASP A 85 -8.58 9.88 0.15
CA ASP A 85 -9.62 8.92 0.53
C ASP A 85 -9.84 8.91 2.06
N ARG A 86 -8.74 9.04 2.83
CA ARG A 86 -8.82 9.21 4.30
C ARG A 86 -9.47 10.52 4.71
N ALA A 87 -9.26 11.59 3.94
CA ALA A 87 -9.92 12.88 4.18
C ALA A 87 -11.44 12.78 3.97
N SER A 88 -11.88 12.09 2.90
CA SER A 88 -13.29 11.80 2.64
C SER A 88 -13.93 10.95 3.75
N ALA A 89 -13.24 9.91 4.21
CA ALA A 89 -13.71 9.07 5.31
C ALA A 89 -13.84 9.86 6.63
N ARG A 90 -12.93 10.81 6.91
CA ARG A 90 -13.00 11.69 8.08
C ARG A 90 -14.15 12.69 8.01
N THR A 91 -14.47 13.21 6.83
CA THR A 91 -15.65 14.06 6.66
C THR A 91 -16.95 13.28 6.90
N MET A 92 -17.02 12.00 6.51
CA MET A 92 -18.17 11.14 6.81
C MET A 92 -18.28 10.78 8.30
N TYR A 93 -17.15 10.60 8.98
CA TYR A 93 -17.09 10.36 10.43
C TYR A 93 -17.64 11.53 11.26
N SER A 94 -17.52 12.78 10.78
CA SER A 94 -18.11 13.93 11.47
C SER A 94 -19.65 13.89 11.60
N VAL A 95 -20.31 13.01 10.81
CA VAL A 95 -21.76 12.83 10.79
C VAL A 95 -22.21 11.57 11.55
N HIS A 96 -21.37 10.52 11.59
CA HIS A 96 -21.68 9.23 12.23
C HIS A 96 -20.46 8.65 12.98
N ASN A 97 -20.06 9.31 14.08
CA ASN A 97 -18.88 8.97 14.88
C ASN A 97 -19.08 7.74 15.80
N ASP A 98 -20.25 7.57 16.40
CA ASP A 98 -20.46 6.60 17.49
C ASP A 98 -20.21 5.13 17.12
N GLN A 99 -20.56 4.72 15.89
CA GLN A 99 -20.33 3.34 15.44
C GLN A 99 -18.87 3.10 15.07
N ALA A 100 -18.22 4.08 14.45
CA ALA A 100 -16.82 4.01 14.08
C ALA A 100 -15.92 3.94 15.32
N ASP A 101 -16.22 4.73 16.36
CA ASP A 101 -15.47 4.74 17.62
C ASP A 101 -15.57 3.41 18.37
N LYS A 102 -16.77 2.82 18.45
CA LYS A 102 -16.97 1.52 19.11
C LYS A 102 -16.21 0.39 18.41
N ILE A 103 -16.13 0.41 17.08
CA ILE A 103 -15.36 -0.57 16.30
C ILE A 103 -13.87 -0.33 16.52
N ALA A 104 -13.41 0.92 16.43
CA ALA A 104 -12.01 1.29 16.63
C ALA A 104 -11.50 0.92 18.02
N GLU A 105 -12.27 1.18 19.08
CA GLU A 105 -11.92 0.83 20.45
C GLU A 105 -11.78 -0.68 20.62
N ARG A 106 -12.70 -1.46 20.05
CA ARG A 106 -12.65 -2.92 20.07
C ARG A 106 -11.41 -3.45 19.36
N ILE A 107 -11.10 -2.92 18.17
CA ILE A 107 -9.92 -3.33 17.41
C ILE A 107 -8.65 -2.96 18.20
N ILE A 108 -8.51 -1.74 18.71
CA ILE A 108 -7.30 -1.33 19.44
C ILE A 108 -7.09 -2.17 20.71
N LYS A 109 -8.18 -2.50 21.43
CA LYS A 109 -8.13 -3.21 22.71
C LYS A 109 -7.86 -4.70 22.54
N TYR A 110 -8.63 -5.40 21.72
CA TYR A 110 -8.61 -6.87 21.68
C TYR A 110 -7.57 -7.44 20.73
N ASN A 111 -7.23 -6.72 19.68
CA ASN A 111 -6.37 -7.23 18.61
C ASN A 111 -4.95 -7.57 19.12
N LEU A 112 -4.40 -6.75 20.03
CA LEU A 112 -3.11 -7.06 20.68
C LEU A 112 -3.17 -8.32 21.55
N PHE A 113 -4.29 -8.56 22.24
CA PHE A 113 -4.49 -9.80 23.01
C PHE A 113 -4.61 -11.03 22.10
N TYR A 114 -5.30 -10.90 20.96
CA TYR A 114 -5.37 -11.99 19.98
C TYR A 114 -4.02 -12.30 19.34
N VAL A 115 -3.21 -11.29 19.03
CA VAL A 115 -1.83 -11.49 18.54
C VAL A 115 -0.99 -12.21 19.60
N LEU A 116 -1.03 -11.77 20.87
CA LEU A 116 -0.33 -12.44 21.97
C LEU A 116 -0.77 -13.90 22.12
N PHE A 117 -2.07 -14.15 22.05
CA PHE A 117 -2.63 -15.51 22.11
C PHE A 117 -2.14 -16.38 20.94
N LEU A 118 -2.17 -15.87 19.71
CA LEU A 118 -1.69 -16.59 18.53
C LEU A 118 -0.18 -16.89 18.59
N VAL A 119 0.62 -15.99 19.15
CA VAL A 119 2.05 -16.23 19.41
C VAL A 119 2.23 -17.37 20.41
N LEU A 120 1.44 -17.42 21.49
CA LEU A 120 1.49 -18.53 22.43
C LEU A 120 1.08 -19.86 21.78
N VAL A 121 0.03 -19.87 20.96
CA VAL A 121 -0.38 -21.05 20.18
C VAL A 121 0.73 -21.49 19.23
N GLN A 122 1.40 -20.55 18.57
CA GLN A 122 2.53 -20.85 17.69
C GLN A 122 3.68 -21.51 18.45
N CYS A 123 4.02 -21.04 19.65
CA CYS A 123 5.02 -21.68 20.51
C CYS A 123 4.64 -23.11 20.90
N LEU A 124 3.35 -23.35 21.20
CA LEU A 124 2.85 -24.69 21.51
C LEU A 124 2.91 -25.62 20.29
N LEU A 125 2.54 -25.12 19.10
CA LEU A 125 2.61 -25.90 17.87
C LEU A 125 4.05 -26.30 17.53
N ILE A 126 5.02 -25.39 17.71
CA ILE A 126 6.43 -25.72 17.52
C ILE A 126 6.89 -26.79 18.51
N HIS A 127 6.41 -26.77 19.76
CA HIS A 127 6.79 -27.76 20.77
C HIS A 127 6.19 -29.15 20.47
N PHE A 128 4.91 -29.22 20.12
CA PHE A 128 4.18 -30.49 19.94
C PHE A 128 4.27 -31.08 18.54
N LEU A 129 4.41 -30.28 17.49
CA LEU A 129 4.43 -30.72 16.07
C LEU A 129 5.82 -30.58 15.43
N LYS A 130 6.90 -30.56 16.24
CA LYS A 130 8.29 -30.44 15.75
C LYS A 130 8.68 -31.50 14.72
N ASP A 131 8.08 -32.68 14.79
CA ASP A 131 8.39 -33.82 13.91
C ASP A 131 7.55 -33.80 12.61
N GLU A 132 6.49 -32.97 12.55
CA GLU A 132 5.55 -32.85 11.42
C GLU A 132 5.80 -31.56 10.64
N ALA A 133 6.94 -31.50 9.96
CA ALA A 133 7.45 -30.28 9.30
C ALA A 133 6.44 -29.64 8.32
N ALA A 134 5.71 -30.44 7.54
CA ALA A 134 4.75 -29.93 6.56
C ALA A 134 3.54 -29.26 7.24
N VAL A 135 3.01 -29.87 8.30
CA VAL A 135 1.87 -29.35 9.06
C VAL A 135 2.29 -28.09 9.83
N LEU A 136 3.47 -28.12 10.44
CA LEU A 136 4.02 -26.98 11.16
C LEU A 136 4.24 -25.77 10.24
N ALA A 137 4.76 -25.99 9.02
CA ALA A 137 4.96 -24.93 8.04
C ALA A 137 3.63 -24.30 7.59
N ALA A 138 2.63 -25.13 7.27
CA ALA A 138 1.30 -24.65 6.88
C ALA A 138 0.60 -23.87 8.00
N ALA A 139 0.67 -24.38 9.23
CA ALA A 139 0.11 -23.70 10.41
C ALA A 139 0.82 -22.37 10.69
N SER A 140 2.16 -22.34 10.61
CA SER A 140 2.97 -21.14 10.83
C SER A 140 2.69 -20.05 9.79
N ALA A 141 2.56 -20.43 8.51
CA ALA A 141 2.21 -19.50 7.46
C ALA A 141 0.81 -18.91 7.67
N THR A 142 -0.15 -19.75 8.07
CA THR A 142 -1.53 -19.32 8.35
C THR A 142 -1.59 -18.38 9.54
N ILE A 143 -0.96 -18.74 10.66
CA ILE A 143 -0.91 -17.90 11.86
C ILE A 143 -0.20 -16.58 11.56
N GLY A 144 0.90 -16.61 10.82
CA GLY A 144 1.61 -15.40 10.38
C GLY A 144 0.72 -14.47 9.54
N ALA A 145 -0.06 -15.02 8.61
CA ALA A 145 -1.00 -14.24 7.80
C ALA A 145 -2.11 -13.60 8.65
N VAL A 146 -2.66 -14.34 9.63
CA VAL A 146 -3.68 -13.82 10.56
C VAL A 146 -3.10 -12.72 11.43
N ILE A 147 -1.92 -12.91 12.03
CA ILE A 147 -1.24 -11.87 12.82
C ILE A 147 -0.99 -10.61 11.99
N LYS A 148 -0.55 -10.76 10.74
CA LYS A 148 -0.35 -9.62 9.83
C LYS A 148 -1.65 -8.87 9.59
N GLY A 149 -2.74 -9.57 9.24
CA GLY A 149 -4.06 -8.94 9.00
C GLY A 149 -4.56 -8.18 10.23
N LEU A 150 -4.44 -8.81 11.41
CA LEU A 150 -4.71 -8.19 12.70
C LEU A 150 -3.90 -6.90 12.91
N LEU A 151 -2.58 -6.91 12.71
CA LEU A 151 -1.75 -5.71 12.86
C LEU A 151 -2.08 -4.62 11.81
N ASP A 152 -2.43 -5.01 10.59
CA ASP A 152 -2.82 -4.10 9.51
C ASP A 152 -4.13 -3.37 9.84
N GLU A 153 -5.14 -4.05 10.39
CA GLU A 153 -6.37 -3.40 10.88
C GLU A 153 -6.07 -2.32 11.92
N ARG A 154 -5.14 -2.60 12.85
CA ARG A 154 -4.71 -1.62 13.86
C ARG A 154 -4.00 -0.43 13.23
N LYS A 155 -3.17 -0.67 12.20
CA LYS A 155 -2.48 0.37 11.43
C LYS A 155 -3.45 1.24 10.65
N ASP A 156 -4.52 0.67 10.13
CA ASP A 156 -5.57 1.41 9.41
C ASP A 156 -6.41 2.27 10.36
N VAL A 157 -6.81 1.73 11.53
CA VAL A 157 -7.49 2.51 12.57
C VAL A 157 -6.60 3.66 13.05
N THR A 158 -5.36 3.38 13.45
CA THR A 158 -4.44 4.45 13.91
C THR A 158 -4.13 5.46 12.79
N GLY A 159 -4.00 5.00 11.54
CA GLY A 159 -3.82 5.85 10.37
C GLY A 159 -5.05 6.70 10.03
N PHE A 160 -6.26 6.23 10.37
CA PHE A 160 -7.51 6.95 10.24
C PHE A 160 -7.64 8.05 11.31
N TYR A 161 -7.36 7.77 12.58
CA TYR A 161 -7.46 8.75 13.67
C TYR A 161 -6.31 9.78 13.66
N PHE A 162 -5.05 9.34 13.59
CA PHE A 162 -3.89 10.23 13.73
C PHE A 162 -3.35 10.78 12.41
N GLY A 163 -3.82 10.23 11.29
CA GLY A 163 -3.40 10.65 9.95
C GLY A 163 -1.94 10.36 9.70
N SER A 164 -1.44 10.74 8.52
CA SER A 164 -0.04 10.54 8.16
C SER A 164 0.95 11.36 8.99
N SER A 165 0.50 12.26 9.87
CA SER A 165 1.37 13.12 10.68
C SER A 165 2.35 12.35 11.58
N MET A 166 2.02 11.10 11.95
CA MET A 166 2.93 10.21 12.67
C MET A 166 3.98 9.57 11.73
N GLY A 167 3.61 9.30 10.47
CA GLY A 167 4.51 8.69 9.46
C GLY A 167 5.38 9.71 8.71
N SER A 168 4.88 10.94 8.46
CA SER A 168 5.67 12.01 7.86
C SER A 168 6.76 12.51 8.82
N LYS A 169 6.49 12.56 10.13
CA LYS A 169 7.54 12.83 11.14
C LYS A 169 8.66 11.77 11.13
N GLN A 170 8.35 10.50 10.90
CA GLN A 170 9.36 9.44 10.79
C GLN A 170 10.14 9.51 9.47
N LYS A 171 9.49 9.88 8.36
CA LYS A 171 10.19 10.13 7.09
C LYS A 171 11.13 11.34 7.19
N ASP A 172 10.66 12.44 7.75
CA ASP A 172 11.48 13.65 7.97
C ASP A 172 12.65 13.39 8.94
N ALA A 173 12.46 12.52 9.93
CA ALA A 173 13.53 12.11 10.85
C ALA A 173 14.59 11.24 10.16
N ASN A 174 14.19 10.28 9.29
CA ASN A 174 15.13 9.46 8.53
C ASN A 174 15.86 10.24 7.44
N THR A 175 15.20 11.19 6.77
CA THR A 175 15.86 12.05 5.76
C THR A 175 16.90 12.98 6.40
N LYS A 176 16.74 13.35 7.68
CA LYS A 176 17.73 14.14 8.42
C LYS A 176 18.90 13.33 8.97
N GLN A 177 18.76 12.01 9.15
CA GLN A 177 19.85 11.15 9.62
C GLN A 177 20.75 10.61 8.51
N GLY A 178 20.27 10.56 7.26
CA GLY A 178 21.08 10.22 6.09
C GLY A 178 21.83 11.40 5.45
N ALA A 179 21.77 12.58 6.06
CA ALA A 179 22.35 13.84 5.55
C ALA A 179 23.49 14.38 6.44
N ASN A 180 24.07 13.54 7.31
CA ASN A 180 25.29 13.85 8.07
C ASN A 180 26.39 12.85 7.75
#